data_AF-A0A942IQB5-F1
#
_entry.id   AF-A0A942IQB5-F1
#
_cell.length_a   1.000
_cell.length_b   1.000
_cell.length_c   1.000
_cell.angle_alpha   90.00
_cell.angle_beta   90.00
_cell.angle_gamma   90.00
#
_symmetry.space_group_name_H-M   'P 1'
#
loop_
_entity.id
_entity.type
_entity.pdbx_description
1 polymer ?
#
loop_
_entity_poly.entity_id
_entity_poly.type
_entity_poly.pdbx_seq_one_letter_code
_entity_poly.pdbx_strand_id
1 'polypeptide(L)'
;MNETYQINASIVGYDPGGNNTNGLAILKIEKSKPMDIRIETTKNSEAVICKILKNENIIGLGVDTLSCWSTGNSGWRPADKWLRNKYPMVQKSVMTPNKLSGAMGINGMSVLIEVAKNLNDIFLVETHPKVLYYALTQKKHDYANDSEAMDRFMSDKLGIKIKTSNEHEWDAVISAYTLLMGVTGAWKLDLHKLQIRENERIVKPCGKTYYYWPVELESKPLPYTMGNAGDLIKHGLLAEFINWHCRTTNERLAFYDPFGGRPWQEPTHETVAERIEKLSPCPLKSAQQECIQGYYGSGHLVAQISATNNNKVRIYSSDKDTEARNDLINTGLEPISLTGFDHSDGYSILDCKFSDNEDTLHLIDPFYDLANINKSVLEKVIKKVASGKVSVALYILYADSEIEYWNTFKKMQDSLTLAGSVNYVSLKCKVIDNSTINGESKYHSYISLYTHKHYQEQGLAELHQAVEDFSINLTEAIGCQIKYHSRINTELGLQQNGE
;
A
#
# COMPACT_ATOMS: atom_id res chain seq x y z
N MET A 1 -21.95 20.54 -15.43
CA MET A 1 -20.61 21.11 -15.16
C MET A 1 -20.77 21.99 -13.94
N ASN A 2 -20.18 21.65 -12.79
CA ASN A 2 -20.21 22.53 -11.62
C ASN A 2 -19.30 23.72 -11.92
N GLU A 3 -19.83 24.92 -11.94
CA GLU A 3 -19.02 26.14 -12.00
C GLU A 3 -18.04 26.12 -10.83
N THR A 4 -16.75 26.01 -11.12
CA THR A 4 -15.69 26.08 -10.12
C THR A 4 -15.64 27.52 -9.63
N TYR A 5 -16.21 27.77 -8.44
CA TYR A 5 -16.12 29.06 -7.77
C TYR A 5 -14.65 29.48 -7.65
N GLN A 6 -14.30 30.60 -8.28
CA GLN A 6 -12.97 31.19 -8.18
C GLN A 6 -12.86 31.95 -6.86
N ILE A 7 -11.89 31.58 -6.03
CA ILE A 7 -11.67 32.19 -4.72
C ILE A 7 -10.60 33.28 -4.86
N ASN A 8 -10.92 34.51 -4.48
CA ASN A 8 -9.97 35.61 -4.29
C ASN A 8 -10.03 36.03 -2.82
N ALA A 9 -9.05 35.60 -2.02
CA ALA A 9 -9.10 35.75 -0.56
C ALA A 9 -7.73 35.54 0.11
N SER A 10 -7.68 35.77 1.41
CA SER A 10 -6.59 35.33 2.29
C SER A 10 -7.04 34.11 3.09
N ILE A 11 -6.13 33.17 3.30
CA ILE A 11 -6.28 32.12 4.32
C ILE A 11 -5.12 32.17 5.29
N VAL A 12 -5.37 31.75 6.53
CA VAL A 12 -4.38 31.78 7.60
C VAL A 12 -4.03 30.38 8.05
N GLY A 13 -2.75 30.11 8.26
CA GLY A 13 -2.24 28.95 8.99
C GLY A 13 -1.59 29.39 10.29
N TYR A 14 -1.80 28.64 11.37
CA TYR A 14 -1.31 28.98 12.70
C TYR A 14 -0.79 27.73 13.44
N ASP A 15 0.46 27.80 13.90
CA ASP A 15 1.04 26.85 14.86
C ASP A 15 1.13 27.49 16.26
N PRO A 16 0.33 27.05 17.24
CA PRO A 16 0.31 27.61 18.58
C PRO A 16 1.52 27.18 19.42
N GLY A 17 2.37 28.15 19.76
CA GLY A 17 3.50 27.96 20.67
C GLY A 17 3.43 28.81 21.93
N GLY A 18 4.47 28.70 22.76
CA GLY A 18 4.74 29.58 23.88
C GLY A 18 5.18 30.98 23.44
N ASN A 19 5.75 31.75 24.38
CA ASN A 19 6.21 33.10 24.07
C ASN A 19 7.28 33.08 22.97
N ASN A 20 7.09 33.89 21.93
CA ASN A 20 7.95 34.00 20.75
C ASN A 20 8.07 32.71 19.91
N THR A 21 7.11 31.79 20.02
CA THR A 21 7.08 30.57 19.21
C THR A 21 5.73 30.33 18.53
N ASN A 22 4.95 31.38 18.29
CA ASN A 22 3.66 31.30 17.60
C ASN A 22 3.85 31.50 16.09
N GLY A 23 3.95 30.43 15.32
CA GLY A 23 4.12 30.48 13.87
C GLY A 23 2.85 30.92 13.16
N LEU A 24 2.95 31.88 12.25
CA LEU A 24 1.82 32.44 11.50
C LEU A 24 2.16 32.49 10.01
N ALA A 25 1.24 31.99 9.18
CA ALA A 25 1.30 32.07 7.74
C ALA A 25 0.01 32.69 7.20
N ILE A 26 0.10 33.76 6.40
CA ILE A 26 -1.04 34.37 5.69
C ILE A 26 -0.83 34.18 4.20
N LEU A 27 -1.59 33.27 3.60
CA LEU A 27 -1.52 32.93 2.19
C LEU A 27 -2.60 33.70 1.41
N LYS A 28 -2.17 34.46 0.41
CA LYS A 28 -3.05 35.12 -0.55
C LYS A 28 -3.37 34.18 -1.70
N ILE A 29 -4.63 34.13 -2.08
CA ILE A 29 -5.17 33.27 -3.13
C ILE A 29 -5.90 34.14 -4.15
N GLU A 30 -5.60 33.93 -5.42
CA GLU A 30 -6.37 34.50 -6.54
C GLU A 30 -6.77 33.38 -7.49
N LYS A 31 -8.05 33.35 -7.89
CA LYS A 31 -8.64 32.30 -8.72
C LYS A 31 -8.33 30.90 -8.18
N SER A 32 -8.42 30.75 -6.86
CA SER A 32 -8.14 29.49 -6.14
C SER A 32 -6.68 29.01 -6.23
N LYS A 33 -5.74 29.87 -6.66
CA LYS A 33 -4.30 29.57 -6.71
C LYS A 33 -3.51 30.42 -5.70
N PRO A 34 -2.51 29.84 -5.01
CA PRO A 34 -1.57 30.58 -4.18
C PRO A 34 -0.83 31.64 -5.01
N MET A 35 -0.75 32.87 -4.50
CA MET A 35 -0.05 33.98 -5.17
C MET A 35 1.13 34.50 -4.35
N ASP A 36 0.96 34.61 -3.04
CA ASP A 36 1.95 35.15 -2.12
C ASP A 36 1.69 34.60 -0.71
N ILE A 37 2.73 34.51 0.11
CA ILE A 37 2.62 34.08 1.51
C ILE A 37 3.49 34.95 2.41
N ARG A 38 2.90 35.42 3.50
CA ARG A 38 3.63 36.09 4.59
C ARG A 38 3.79 35.12 5.73
N ILE A 39 5.02 34.92 6.16
CA ILE A 39 5.39 33.95 7.19
C ILE A 39 6.13 34.70 8.29
N GLU A 40 5.74 34.50 9.54
CA GLU A 40 6.42 35.10 10.69
C GLU A 40 6.19 34.31 11.99
N THR A 41 7.12 34.44 12.92
CA THR A 41 6.94 34.04 14.31
C THR A 41 6.48 35.22 15.15
N THR A 42 5.36 35.05 15.85
CA THR A 42 4.76 36.10 16.68
C THR A 42 5.05 35.88 18.17
N LYS A 43 4.95 36.97 18.94
CA LYS A 43 5.27 36.98 20.38
C LYS A 43 4.30 36.14 21.21
N ASN A 44 3.00 36.21 20.91
CA ASN A 44 1.93 35.56 21.67
C ASN A 44 0.65 35.44 20.82
N SER A 45 -0.35 34.72 21.32
CA SER A 45 -1.64 34.53 20.66
C SER A 45 -2.42 35.82 20.40
N GLU A 46 -2.32 36.82 21.29
CA GLU A 46 -2.96 38.13 21.08
C GLU A 46 -2.43 38.83 19.83
N ALA A 47 -1.11 38.78 19.60
CA ALA A 47 -0.50 39.32 18.38
C ALA A 47 -1.00 38.59 17.12
N VAL A 48 -1.26 37.28 17.21
CA VAL A 48 -1.87 36.50 16.13
C VAL A 48 -3.30 36.97 15.86
N ILE A 49 -4.14 37.07 16.90
CA ILE A 49 -5.54 37.54 16.79
C ILE A 49 -5.58 38.92 16.14
N CYS A 50 -4.79 39.87 16.66
CA CYS A 50 -4.69 41.22 16.10
C CYS A 50 -4.30 41.24 14.63
N LYS A 51 -3.40 40.36 14.17
CA LYS A 51 -2.97 40.29 12.76
C LYS A 51 -4.05 39.69 11.87
N ILE A 52 -4.75 38.65 12.34
CA ILE A 52 -5.87 38.03 11.63
C ILE A 52 -6.99 39.06 11.46
N LEU A 53 -7.45 39.70 12.54
CA LEU A 53 -8.58 40.63 12.50
C LEU A 53 -8.30 41.93 11.74
N LYS A 54 -7.02 42.29 11.52
CA LYS A 54 -6.63 43.44 10.69
C LYS A 54 -6.49 43.10 9.20
N ASN A 55 -6.50 41.83 8.83
CA ASN A 55 -6.41 41.44 7.44
C ASN A 55 -7.80 41.40 6.82
N GLU A 56 -7.97 42.10 5.69
CA GLU A 56 -9.23 42.07 4.96
C GLU A 56 -9.37 40.75 4.19
N ASN A 57 -10.61 40.29 4.03
CA ASN A 57 -10.96 39.16 3.17
C ASN A 57 -10.32 37.81 3.59
N ILE A 58 -10.22 37.56 4.90
CA ILE A 58 -9.92 36.22 5.40
C ILE A 58 -11.14 35.34 5.26
N ILE A 59 -10.99 34.20 4.59
CA ILE A 59 -12.06 33.19 4.46
C ILE A 59 -11.85 31.97 5.36
N GLY A 60 -10.67 31.79 5.95
CA GLY A 60 -10.40 30.62 6.78
C GLY A 60 -9.14 30.71 7.63
N LEU A 61 -9.12 29.87 8.66
CA LEU A 61 -8.01 29.67 9.59
C LEU A 61 -7.77 28.16 9.80
N GLY A 62 -6.59 27.68 9.40
CA GLY A 62 -6.05 26.36 9.70
C GLY A 62 -5.15 26.42 10.95
N VAL A 63 -5.36 25.56 11.94
CA VAL A 63 -4.63 25.60 13.21
C VAL A 63 -4.14 24.21 13.62
N ASP A 64 -2.86 24.11 14.02
CA ASP A 64 -2.29 22.91 14.65
C ASP A 64 -2.75 22.81 16.12
N THR A 65 -4.02 22.49 16.31
CA THR A 65 -4.64 22.29 17.63
C THR A 65 -5.89 21.44 17.52
N LEU A 66 -6.35 20.91 18.66
CA LEU A 66 -7.65 20.25 18.73
C LEU A 66 -8.77 21.31 18.72
N SER A 67 -9.59 21.29 17.68
CA SER A 67 -10.76 22.14 17.54
C SER A 67 -12.02 21.54 18.17
N CYS A 68 -11.96 20.26 18.55
CA CYS A 68 -13.00 19.53 19.27
C CYS A 68 -12.41 18.51 20.25
N TRP A 69 -13.21 18.05 21.21
CA TRP A 69 -12.82 17.07 22.23
C TRP A 69 -13.76 15.86 22.25
N SER A 70 -13.28 14.71 22.72
CA SER A 70 -14.09 13.51 22.94
C SER A 70 -14.30 13.25 24.43
N THR A 71 -15.51 12.84 24.82
CA THR A 71 -15.79 12.34 26.18
C THR A 71 -15.43 10.87 26.39
N GLY A 72 -14.92 10.20 25.35
CA GLY A 72 -14.51 8.80 25.40
C GLY A 72 -13.21 8.59 26.20
N ASN A 73 -12.77 7.33 26.26
CA ASN A 73 -11.57 6.92 27.00
C ASN A 73 -10.35 7.76 26.62
N SER A 74 -9.73 8.38 27.63
CA SER A 74 -8.54 9.25 27.50
C SER A 74 -8.72 10.46 26.57
N GLY A 75 -9.95 10.80 26.20
CA GLY A 75 -10.26 11.90 25.29
C GLY A 75 -9.93 11.61 23.82
N TRP A 76 -9.61 10.36 23.45
CA TRP A 76 -9.31 10.02 22.05
C TRP A 76 -10.52 10.22 21.15
N ARG A 77 -10.35 11.01 20.09
CA ARG A 77 -11.37 11.24 19.06
C ARG A 77 -11.28 10.16 17.97
N PRO A 78 -12.36 9.93 17.20
CA PRO A 78 -12.30 9.07 16.02
C PRO A 78 -11.15 9.44 15.06
N ALA A 79 -10.93 10.74 14.83
CA ALA A 79 -9.82 11.24 14.03
C ALA A 79 -8.44 10.79 14.56
N ASP A 80 -8.20 10.94 15.87
CA ASP A 80 -6.92 10.56 16.48
C ASP A 80 -6.65 9.06 16.35
N LYS A 81 -7.66 8.24 16.63
CA LYS A 81 -7.57 6.77 16.52
C LYS A 81 -7.28 6.38 15.06
N TRP A 82 -7.96 7.02 14.11
CA TRP A 82 -7.75 6.78 12.69
C TRP A 82 -6.33 7.14 12.24
N LEU A 83 -5.82 8.32 12.62
CA LEU A 83 -4.46 8.75 12.28
C LEU A 83 -3.40 7.80 12.86
N ARG A 84 -3.56 7.38 14.11
CA ARG A 84 -2.63 6.45 14.76
C ARG A 84 -2.60 5.09 14.08
N ASN A 85 -3.76 4.57 13.70
CA ASN A 85 -3.86 3.28 13.01
C ASN A 85 -3.32 3.37 11.58
N LYS A 86 -3.62 4.46 10.87
CA LYS A 86 -3.19 4.65 9.48
C LYS A 86 -1.71 4.97 9.34
N TYR A 87 -1.11 5.65 10.32
CA TYR A 87 0.28 6.09 10.28
C TYR A 87 1.08 5.62 11.51
N PRO A 88 1.34 4.31 11.64
CA PRO A 88 1.96 3.73 12.84
C PRO A 88 3.38 4.27 13.11
N MET A 89 4.13 4.65 12.07
CA MET A 89 5.49 5.19 12.19
C MET A 89 5.55 6.56 12.87
N VAL A 90 4.47 7.35 12.75
CA VAL A 90 4.35 8.69 13.36
C VAL A 90 3.22 8.77 14.38
N GLN A 91 2.69 7.63 14.84
CA GLN A 91 1.60 7.60 15.81
C GLN A 91 1.92 8.34 17.12
N LYS A 92 3.21 8.47 17.48
CA LYS A 92 3.65 9.21 18.68
C LYS A 92 3.43 10.72 18.55
N SER A 93 3.28 11.23 17.33
CA SER A 93 2.93 12.63 17.04
C SER A 93 1.43 12.91 17.20
N VAL A 94 0.60 11.87 17.36
CA VAL A 94 -0.83 12.02 17.65
C VAL A 94 -1.04 11.87 19.16
N MET A 95 -1.36 12.98 19.82
CA MET A 95 -1.50 13.06 21.27
C MET A 95 -2.97 13.12 21.69
N THR A 96 -3.30 12.52 22.84
CA THR A 96 -4.62 12.72 23.47
C THR A 96 -4.76 14.16 23.96
N PRO A 97 -5.98 14.73 24.01
CA PRO A 97 -6.24 15.98 24.72
C PRO A 97 -5.65 15.99 26.13
N ASN A 98 -5.75 14.87 26.86
CA ASN A 98 -5.24 14.73 28.24
C ASN A 98 -3.71 14.81 28.38
N LYS A 99 -2.96 14.77 27.27
CA LYS A 99 -1.49 14.86 27.27
C LYS A 99 -0.98 16.13 26.61
N LEU A 100 -1.86 16.94 26.03
CA LEU A 100 -1.45 18.21 25.44
C LEU A 100 -1.03 19.17 26.55
N SER A 101 0.17 19.72 26.43
CA SER A 101 0.69 20.74 27.34
C SER A 101 0.41 22.14 26.78
N GLY A 102 -0.05 23.02 27.66
CA GLY A 102 -0.01 24.49 27.51
C GLY A 102 -0.53 25.06 26.19
N ALA A 103 0.41 25.39 25.29
CA ALA A 103 0.17 26.26 24.14
C ALA A 103 -0.86 25.72 23.14
N MET A 104 -0.79 24.44 22.75
CA MET A 104 -1.77 23.87 21.83
C MET A 104 -3.20 23.95 22.40
N GLY A 105 -3.37 23.53 23.66
CA GLY A 105 -4.70 23.48 24.30
C GLY A 105 -5.29 24.84 24.65
N ILE A 106 -4.45 25.85 24.95
CA ILE A 106 -4.90 27.18 25.39
C ILE A 106 -4.81 28.20 24.26
N ASN A 107 -3.63 28.39 23.66
CA ASN A 107 -3.41 29.45 22.66
C ASN A 107 -4.15 29.12 21.37
N GLY A 108 -4.00 27.91 20.84
CA GLY A 108 -4.72 27.44 19.66
C GLY A 108 -6.24 27.62 19.79
N MET A 109 -6.80 27.15 20.90
CA MET A 109 -8.22 27.27 21.21
C MET A 109 -8.67 28.73 21.39
N SER A 110 -7.89 29.57 22.06
CA SER A 110 -8.22 30.98 22.26
C SER A 110 -8.29 31.74 20.93
N VAL A 111 -7.33 31.51 20.04
CA VAL A 111 -7.33 32.10 18.69
C VAL A 111 -8.56 31.63 17.90
N LEU A 112 -8.84 30.33 17.90
CA LEU A 112 -10.03 29.80 17.22
C LEU A 112 -11.33 30.46 17.71
N ILE A 113 -11.51 30.56 19.03
CA ILE A 113 -12.72 31.16 19.64
C ILE A 113 -12.85 32.64 19.27
N GLU A 114 -11.79 33.43 19.42
CA GLU A 114 -11.85 34.87 19.16
C GLU A 114 -12.01 35.18 17.67
N VAL A 115 -11.39 34.40 16.80
CA VAL A 115 -11.59 34.50 15.35
C VAL A 115 -13.03 34.14 14.97
N ALA A 116 -13.58 33.05 15.53
CA ALA A 116 -14.98 32.65 15.28
C ALA A 116 -16.00 33.70 15.72
N LYS A 117 -15.73 34.45 16.79
CA LYS A 117 -16.61 35.50 17.30
C LYS A 117 -16.61 36.76 16.44
N ASN A 118 -15.46 37.10 15.86
CA ASN A 118 -15.25 38.39 15.20
C ASN A 118 -15.32 38.30 13.67
N LEU A 119 -15.18 37.11 13.07
CA LEU A 119 -15.30 36.89 11.63
C LEU A 119 -16.48 35.96 11.33
N ASN A 120 -17.43 36.44 10.54
CA ASN A 120 -18.58 35.65 10.08
C ASN A 120 -18.17 34.69 8.96
N ASP A 121 -18.83 33.52 8.91
CA ASP A 121 -18.70 32.52 7.83
C ASP A 121 -17.26 32.03 7.54
N ILE A 122 -16.38 32.09 8.54
CA ILE A 122 -14.99 31.66 8.40
C ILE A 122 -14.85 30.12 8.46
N PHE A 123 -14.02 29.56 7.58
CA PHE A 123 -13.64 28.15 7.63
C PHE A 123 -12.59 27.91 8.73
N LEU A 124 -12.99 27.25 9.82
CA LEU A 124 -12.07 26.81 10.86
C LEU A 124 -11.64 25.37 10.61
N VAL A 125 -10.34 25.17 10.38
CA VAL A 125 -9.75 23.88 10.04
C VAL A 125 -8.74 23.48 11.09
N GLU A 126 -8.95 22.32 11.69
CA GLU A 126 -7.93 21.63 12.46
C GLU A 126 -6.91 20.96 11.54
N THR A 127 -5.64 21.02 11.91
CA THR A 127 -4.52 20.48 11.13
C THR A 127 -3.63 19.60 12.00
N HIS A 128 -2.76 18.80 11.37
CA HIS A 128 -1.79 17.96 12.07
C HIS A 128 -0.47 17.88 11.29
N PRO A 129 0.29 18.99 11.21
CA PRO A 129 1.35 19.18 10.22
C PRO A 129 2.38 18.04 10.17
N LYS A 130 2.86 17.57 11.32
CA LYS A 130 3.89 16.51 11.40
C LYS A 130 3.40 15.16 10.86
N VAL A 131 2.14 14.82 11.12
CA VAL A 131 1.53 13.57 10.61
C VAL A 131 1.18 13.71 9.14
N LEU A 132 0.70 14.89 8.74
CA LEU A 132 0.38 15.20 7.36
C LEU A 132 1.63 15.19 6.46
N TYR A 133 2.75 15.73 6.94
CA TYR A 133 4.03 15.65 6.23
C TYR A 133 4.43 14.19 5.95
N TYR A 134 4.33 13.33 6.96
CA TYR A 134 4.58 11.89 6.80
C TYR A 134 3.60 11.26 5.83
N ALA A 135 2.30 11.60 5.91
CA ALA A 135 1.31 11.09 4.97
C ALA A 135 1.65 11.44 3.51
N LEU A 136 2.13 12.66 3.26
CA LEU A 136 2.45 13.17 1.92
C LEU A 136 3.82 12.73 1.39
N THR A 137 4.78 12.40 2.25
CA THR A 137 6.19 12.16 1.83
C THR A 137 6.74 10.80 2.24
N GLN A 138 6.06 10.09 3.16
CA GLN A 138 6.57 8.90 3.85
C GLN A 138 7.88 9.12 4.63
N LYS A 139 8.26 10.39 4.86
CA LYS A 139 9.44 10.77 5.65
C LYS A 139 8.99 11.30 7.01
N LYS A 140 9.76 10.97 8.05
CA LYS A 140 9.53 11.54 9.37
C LYS A 140 9.89 13.03 9.35
N HIS A 141 9.06 13.86 9.99
CA HIS A 141 9.31 15.28 10.16
C HIS A 141 10.62 15.53 10.93
N ASP A 142 11.57 16.26 10.32
CA ASP A 142 12.87 16.59 10.91
C ASP A 142 13.40 17.96 10.43
N TYR A 143 12.65 19.02 10.75
CA TYR A 143 12.96 20.37 10.29
C TYR A 143 14.37 20.84 10.70
N ALA A 144 14.87 20.43 11.87
CA ALA A 144 16.19 20.82 12.35
C ALA A 144 17.33 20.39 11.41
N ASN A 145 17.18 19.25 10.74
CA ASN A 145 18.19 18.70 9.84
C ASN A 145 17.83 18.83 8.36
N ASP A 146 16.56 19.04 8.01
CA ASP A 146 16.06 18.97 6.62
C ASP A 146 15.19 20.19 6.21
N SER A 147 15.35 21.33 6.89
CA SER A 147 14.56 22.55 6.63
C SER A 147 14.52 22.97 5.16
N GLU A 148 15.66 22.95 4.45
CA GLU A 148 15.69 23.34 3.03
C GLU A 148 14.87 22.41 2.13
N ALA A 149 14.91 21.09 2.36
CA ALA A 149 14.12 20.15 1.57
C ALA A 149 12.64 20.24 1.91
N MET A 150 12.31 20.49 3.18
CA MET A 150 10.94 20.69 3.65
C MET A 150 10.32 22.00 3.13
N ASP A 151 11.09 23.09 3.07
CA ASP A 151 10.69 24.35 2.44
C ASP A 151 10.51 24.19 0.93
N ARG A 152 11.43 23.47 0.27
CA ARG A 152 11.32 23.16 -1.17
C ARG A 152 10.06 22.34 -1.46
N PHE A 153 9.79 21.31 -0.67
CA PHE A 153 8.58 20.51 -0.78
C PHE A 153 7.32 21.39 -0.72
N MET A 154 7.24 22.31 0.25
CA MET A 154 6.10 23.22 0.34
C MET A 154 6.05 24.26 -0.78
N SER A 155 7.21 24.67 -1.28
CA SER A 155 7.28 25.52 -2.47
C SER A 155 6.69 24.84 -3.69
N ASP A 156 7.00 23.57 -3.90
CA ASP A 156 6.48 22.77 -5.00
C ASP A 156 4.96 22.54 -4.86
N LYS A 157 4.48 22.29 -3.63
CA LYS A 157 3.05 22.09 -3.37
C LYS A 157 2.20 23.35 -3.57
N LEU A 158 2.74 24.52 -3.22
CA LEU A 158 2.01 25.78 -3.34
C LEU A 158 2.28 26.49 -4.68
N GLY A 159 3.35 26.14 -5.40
CA GLY A 159 3.76 26.82 -6.63
C GLY A 159 4.34 28.23 -6.40
N ILE A 160 4.72 28.55 -5.16
CA ILE A 160 5.34 29.81 -4.75
C ILE A 160 6.54 29.52 -3.86
N LYS A 161 7.54 30.41 -3.82
CA LYS A 161 8.73 30.21 -2.98
C LYS A 161 8.38 30.30 -1.50
N ILE A 162 8.65 29.23 -0.76
CA ILE A 162 8.57 29.18 0.70
C ILE A 162 9.97 29.30 1.28
N LYS A 163 10.09 30.09 2.34
CA LYS A 163 11.29 30.16 3.18
C LYS A 163 10.84 30.40 4.61
N THR A 164 11.09 29.44 5.48
CA THR A 164 10.74 29.51 6.90
C THR A 164 12.00 29.62 7.75
N SER A 165 11.87 30.20 8.95
CA SER A 165 13.01 30.45 9.86
C SER A 165 13.11 29.40 10.97
N ASN A 166 12.02 28.67 11.24
CA ASN A 166 11.92 27.65 12.29
C ASN A 166 10.74 26.70 12.01
N GLU A 167 10.63 25.64 12.83
CA GLU A 167 9.59 24.61 12.65
C GLU A 167 8.16 25.17 12.83
N HIS A 168 7.96 26.18 13.68
CA HIS A 168 6.63 26.75 13.93
C HIS A 168 6.09 27.48 12.70
N GLU A 169 6.96 28.25 12.03
CA GLU A 169 6.63 28.89 10.75
C GLU A 169 6.27 27.85 9.69
N TRP A 170 6.99 26.71 9.67
CA TRP A 170 6.73 25.64 8.71
C TRP A 170 5.41 24.90 8.98
N ASP A 171 5.12 24.55 10.24
CA ASP A 171 3.86 23.95 10.66
C ASP A 171 2.66 24.88 10.37
N ALA A 172 2.85 26.20 10.48
CA ALA A 172 1.86 27.19 10.06
C ALA A 172 1.64 27.19 8.52
N VAL A 173 2.68 27.06 7.71
CA VAL A 173 2.54 26.95 6.23
C VAL A 173 1.77 25.69 5.84
N ILE A 174 2.06 24.55 6.45
CA ILE A 174 1.29 23.31 6.24
C ILE A 174 -0.17 23.48 6.66
N SER A 175 -0.42 24.22 7.74
CA SER A 175 -1.78 24.48 8.20
C SER A 175 -2.58 25.33 7.21
N ALA A 176 -1.95 26.35 6.61
CA ALA A 176 -2.55 27.12 5.51
C ALA A 176 -2.80 26.23 4.28
N TYR A 177 -1.84 25.38 3.89
CA TYR A 177 -2.01 24.45 2.78
C TYR A 177 -3.17 23.46 3.00
N THR A 178 -3.30 22.92 4.22
CA THR A 178 -4.41 22.01 4.58
C THR A 178 -5.76 22.69 4.39
N LEU A 179 -5.89 23.92 4.88
CA LEU A 179 -7.09 24.73 4.68
C LEU A 179 -7.35 24.99 3.19
N LEU A 180 -6.34 25.36 2.39
CA LEU A 180 -6.46 25.55 0.95
C LEU A 180 -7.04 24.31 0.27
N MET A 181 -6.49 23.13 0.56
CA MET A 181 -6.95 21.86 -0.02
C MET A 181 -8.40 21.53 0.36
N GLY A 182 -8.81 21.87 1.58
CA GLY A 182 -10.19 21.73 2.04
C GLY A 182 -11.16 22.67 1.31
N VAL A 183 -10.87 23.98 1.29
CA VAL A 183 -11.78 24.99 0.71
C VAL A 183 -11.88 24.90 -0.82
N THR A 184 -10.83 24.41 -1.49
CA THR A 184 -10.86 24.13 -2.93
C THR A 184 -11.52 22.80 -3.28
N GLY A 185 -11.86 21.98 -2.28
CA GLY A 185 -12.47 20.66 -2.47
C GLY A 185 -11.49 19.59 -2.97
N ALA A 186 -10.19 19.88 -3.01
CA ALA A 186 -9.16 18.91 -3.36
C ALA A 186 -9.11 17.77 -2.34
N TRP A 187 -9.28 18.08 -1.05
CA TRP A 187 -9.40 17.09 0.02
C TRP A 187 -10.84 16.97 0.48
N LYS A 188 -11.44 15.80 0.22
CA LYS A 188 -12.86 15.53 0.51
C LYS A 188 -13.10 14.84 1.84
N LEU A 189 -12.09 14.13 2.37
CA LEU A 189 -12.22 13.46 3.66
C LEU A 189 -12.10 14.49 4.79
N ASP A 190 -13.13 14.56 5.62
CA ASP A 190 -13.16 15.33 6.85
C ASP A 190 -13.15 14.35 8.04
N LEU A 191 -12.06 14.32 8.79
CA LEU A 191 -11.88 13.38 9.90
C LEU A 191 -12.85 13.63 11.05
N HIS A 192 -13.47 14.82 11.15
CA HIS A 192 -14.55 15.08 12.11
C HIS A 192 -15.85 14.36 11.77
N LYS A 193 -15.99 13.81 10.54
CA LYS A 193 -17.17 13.05 10.11
C LYS A 193 -17.02 11.54 10.31
N LEU A 194 -15.87 11.08 10.81
CA LEU A 194 -15.69 9.66 11.15
C LEU A 194 -16.67 9.23 12.24
N GLN A 195 -17.08 7.95 12.19
CA GLN A 195 -18.08 7.40 13.09
C GLN A 195 -17.65 7.52 14.56
N ILE A 196 -18.55 8.08 15.36
CA ILE A 196 -18.41 8.20 16.81
C ILE A 196 -18.95 6.90 17.44
N ARG A 197 -18.24 6.34 18.43
CA ARG A 197 -18.73 5.16 19.15
C ARG A 197 -19.94 5.49 20.03
N GLU A 198 -20.79 4.51 20.30
CA GLU A 198 -22.05 4.71 21.05
C GLU A 198 -21.87 5.35 22.44
N ASN A 199 -20.71 5.16 23.07
CA ASN A 199 -20.41 5.62 24.42
C ASN A 199 -19.50 6.86 24.47
N GLU A 200 -19.32 7.59 23.36
CA GLU A 200 -18.53 8.82 23.35
C GLU A 200 -19.29 9.96 22.65
N ARG A 201 -18.99 11.21 23.02
CA ARG A 201 -19.56 12.43 22.41
C ARG A 201 -18.44 13.36 21.98
N ILE A 202 -18.66 14.08 20.88
CA ILE A 202 -17.75 15.14 20.44
C ILE A 202 -18.27 16.50 20.92
N VAL A 203 -17.43 17.21 21.68
CA VAL A 203 -17.66 18.57 22.18
C VAL A 203 -16.94 19.55 21.25
N LYS A 204 -17.64 20.60 20.80
CA LYS A 204 -17.12 21.57 19.80
C LYS A 204 -17.20 23.01 20.34
N PRO A 205 -16.18 23.47 21.09
CA PRO A 205 -16.20 24.80 21.71
C PRO A 205 -16.27 25.96 20.73
N CYS A 206 -15.67 25.80 19.54
CA CYS A 206 -15.59 26.83 18.50
C CYS A 206 -16.71 26.73 17.44
N GLY A 207 -17.76 25.95 17.70
CA GLY A 207 -18.82 25.70 16.72
C GLY A 207 -18.39 24.75 15.59
N LYS A 208 -18.64 25.12 14.34
CA LYS A 208 -18.38 24.25 13.19
C LYS A 208 -16.91 24.33 12.77
N THR A 209 -16.21 23.21 12.89
CA THR A 209 -14.82 23.05 12.48
C THR A 209 -14.68 21.83 11.57
N TYR A 210 -13.65 21.83 10.73
CA TYR A 210 -13.34 20.74 9.79
C TYR A 210 -11.95 20.19 10.06
N TYR A 211 -11.69 18.96 9.63
CA TYR A 211 -10.37 18.35 9.72
C TYR A 211 -10.06 17.61 8.43
N TYR A 212 -9.72 18.40 7.41
CA TYR A 212 -9.49 17.89 6.06
C TYR A 212 -8.22 17.05 6.00
N TRP A 213 -8.31 15.92 5.30
CA TRP A 213 -7.20 15.00 5.13
C TRP A 213 -7.10 14.53 3.68
N PRO A 214 -5.89 14.32 3.14
CA PRO A 214 -5.73 13.65 1.86
C PRO A 214 -6.25 12.21 1.98
N VAL A 215 -7.42 11.98 1.41
CA VAL A 215 -7.71 10.68 0.80
C VAL A 215 -7.00 10.70 -0.52
N GLU A 216 -5.99 9.83 -0.67
CA GLU A 216 -5.50 9.47 -1.99
C GLU A 216 -6.73 9.00 -2.79
N LEU A 217 -7.30 9.89 -3.61
CA LEU A 217 -8.16 9.51 -4.72
C LEU A 217 -7.20 9.23 -5.85
N GLU A 218 -6.63 8.04 -5.81
CA GLU A 218 -5.83 7.39 -6.84
C GLU A 218 -5.15 6.27 -6.08
N SER A 219 -5.70 5.06 -6.21
CA SER A 219 -4.94 3.82 -6.17
C SER A 219 -3.44 4.14 -6.25
N LYS A 220 -2.71 3.99 -5.15
CA LYS A 220 -1.28 4.33 -5.13
C LYS A 220 -0.66 3.69 -6.37
N PRO A 221 0.09 4.44 -7.20
CA PRO A 221 0.84 3.79 -8.27
C PRO A 221 1.56 2.62 -7.61
N LEU A 222 1.38 1.42 -8.17
CA LEU A 222 2.05 0.24 -7.65
C LEU A 222 3.52 0.63 -7.47
N PRO A 223 4.15 0.36 -6.33
CA PRO A 223 5.54 0.78 -6.08
C PRO A 223 6.54 0.06 -6.99
N TYR A 224 6.03 -0.69 -7.97
CA TYR A 224 6.71 -1.39 -9.04
C TYR A 224 5.83 -1.34 -10.29
N THR A 225 6.45 -1.59 -11.44
CA THR A 225 5.76 -1.71 -12.72
C THR A 225 5.26 -3.15 -12.88
N MET A 226 3.96 -3.35 -13.16
CA MET A 226 3.44 -4.70 -13.45
C MET A 226 4.15 -5.32 -14.65
N GLY A 227 4.44 -6.61 -14.54
CA GLY A 227 5.21 -7.35 -15.53
C GLY A 227 6.72 -7.13 -15.46
N ASN A 228 7.21 -6.55 -14.37
CA ASN A 228 8.63 -6.59 -14.05
C ASN A 228 9.14 -8.05 -13.94
N ALA A 229 10.45 -8.24 -13.83
CA ALA A 229 11.09 -9.54 -13.73
C ALA A 229 10.50 -10.43 -12.62
N GLY A 230 10.09 -9.82 -11.51
CA GLY A 230 9.42 -10.48 -10.41
C GLY A 230 8.05 -11.06 -10.80
N ASP A 231 7.23 -10.26 -11.48
CA ASP A 231 5.95 -10.72 -12.03
C ASP A 231 6.16 -11.78 -13.12
N LEU A 232 7.17 -11.63 -13.99
CA LEU A 232 7.43 -12.62 -15.04
C LEU A 232 7.81 -14.00 -14.48
N ILE A 233 8.63 -14.07 -13.40
CA ILE A 233 8.89 -15.37 -12.76
C ILE A 233 7.63 -15.93 -12.06
N LYS A 234 6.84 -15.06 -11.43
CA LYS A 234 5.63 -15.44 -10.67
C LYS A 234 4.55 -15.97 -11.61
N HIS A 235 4.17 -15.13 -12.58
CA HIS A 235 3.18 -15.43 -13.59
C HIS A 235 3.64 -16.57 -14.51
N GLY A 236 4.93 -16.67 -14.81
CA GLY A 236 5.49 -17.79 -15.53
C GLY A 236 5.28 -19.13 -14.84
N LEU A 237 5.68 -19.24 -13.56
CA LEU A 237 5.48 -20.47 -12.80
C LEU A 237 3.99 -20.82 -12.64
N LEU A 238 3.14 -19.83 -12.36
CA LEU A 238 1.69 -20.04 -12.32
C LEU A 238 1.17 -20.52 -13.67
N ALA A 239 1.61 -19.92 -14.77
CA ALA A 239 1.13 -20.25 -16.10
C ALA A 239 1.49 -21.69 -16.51
N GLU A 240 2.73 -22.12 -16.23
CA GLU A 240 3.15 -23.51 -16.47
C GLU A 240 2.35 -24.50 -15.62
N PHE A 241 2.14 -24.21 -14.34
CA PHE A 241 1.34 -25.07 -13.46
C PHE A 241 -0.12 -25.19 -13.91
N ILE A 242 -0.79 -24.07 -14.18
CA ILE A 242 -2.21 -24.08 -14.58
C ILE A 242 -2.39 -24.82 -15.90
N ASN A 243 -1.52 -24.55 -16.88
CA ASN A 243 -1.57 -25.22 -18.17
C ASN A 243 -1.30 -26.74 -18.04
N TRP A 244 -0.30 -27.13 -17.27
CA TRP A 244 -0.02 -28.53 -16.97
C TRP A 244 -1.21 -29.21 -16.28
N HIS A 245 -1.76 -28.60 -15.22
CA HIS A 245 -2.87 -29.16 -14.45
C HIS A 245 -4.09 -29.41 -15.33
N CYS A 246 -4.45 -28.43 -16.17
CA CYS A 246 -5.58 -28.53 -17.07
C CYS A 246 -5.44 -29.63 -18.13
N ARG A 247 -4.22 -29.88 -18.62
CA ARG A 247 -3.93 -30.90 -19.63
C ARG A 247 -3.83 -32.31 -19.04
N THR A 248 -3.26 -32.45 -17.85
CA THR A 248 -2.87 -33.74 -17.27
C THR A 248 -3.88 -34.31 -16.29
N THR A 249 -4.75 -33.46 -15.71
CA THR A 249 -5.74 -33.88 -14.73
C THR A 249 -7.18 -33.77 -15.26
N ASN A 250 -8.04 -34.64 -14.75
CA ASN A 250 -9.49 -34.58 -14.98
C ASN A 250 -10.22 -33.77 -13.91
N GLU A 251 -9.51 -33.36 -12.87
CA GLU A 251 -10.06 -32.63 -11.73
C GLU A 251 -10.24 -31.15 -12.09
N ARG A 252 -11.21 -30.49 -11.45
CA ARG A 252 -11.31 -29.03 -11.50
C ARG A 252 -10.27 -28.40 -10.58
N LEU A 253 -9.90 -27.16 -10.87
CA LEU A 253 -8.99 -26.37 -10.05
C LEU A 253 -9.70 -25.13 -9.50
N ALA A 254 -9.61 -24.91 -8.20
CA ALA A 254 -9.94 -23.63 -7.57
C ALA A 254 -8.66 -22.83 -7.31
N PHE A 255 -8.54 -21.66 -7.93
CA PHE A 255 -7.44 -20.72 -7.73
C PHE A 255 -7.85 -19.61 -6.76
N TYR A 256 -7.11 -19.44 -5.68
CA TYR A 256 -7.32 -18.39 -4.67
C TYR A 256 -6.14 -17.43 -4.63
N ASP A 257 -6.43 -16.15 -4.81
CA ASP A 257 -5.46 -15.07 -4.74
C ASP A 257 -5.91 -14.00 -3.73
N PRO A 258 -5.51 -14.12 -2.45
CA PRO A 258 -5.83 -13.14 -1.41
C PRO A 258 -5.00 -11.84 -1.50
N PHE A 259 -4.08 -11.73 -2.47
CA PHE A 259 -3.22 -10.56 -2.72
C PHE A 259 -3.32 -10.12 -4.19
N GLY A 260 -4.55 -10.12 -4.73
CA GLY A 260 -4.77 -9.97 -6.17
C GLY A 260 -4.33 -8.64 -6.78
N GLY A 261 -4.14 -7.59 -5.96
CA GLY A 261 -3.69 -6.30 -6.42
C GLY A 261 -4.61 -5.71 -7.49
N ARG A 262 -4.01 -5.01 -8.46
CA ARG A 262 -4.76 -4.48 -9.61
C ARG A 262 -4.98 -5.57 -10.66
N PRO A 263 -6.11 -5.54 -11.38
CA PRO A 263 -6.42 -6.56 -12.38
C PRO A 263 -5.45 -6.52 -13.57
N TRP A 264 -4.97 -5.34 -13.96
CA TRP A 264 -3.98 -5.13 -15.01
C TRP A 264 -3.31 -3.74 -14.91
N GLN A 265 -2.25 -3.53 -15.71
CA GLN A 265 -1.64 -2.22 -15.94
C GLN A 265 -1.74 -1.85 -17.42
N GLU A 266 -2.21 -0.62 -17.71
CA GLU A 266 -2.35 -0.07 -19.06
C GLU A 266 -1.80 1.37 -19.12
N PRO A 267 -0.96 1.72 -20.12
CA PRO A 267 -0.30 0.78 -21.03
C PRO A 267 0.77 -0.04 -20.28
N THR A 268 1.15 -1.17 -20.85
CA THR A 268 2.32 -1.92 -20.39
C THR A 268 3.58 -1.13 -20.64
N HIS A 269 4.56 -1.28 -19.75
CA HIS A 269 5.87 -0.68 -19.95
C HIS A 269 6.58 -1.32 -21.16
N GLU A 270 7.20 -0.52 -22.03
CA GLU A 270 7.79 -0.98 -23.30
C GLU A 270 8.76 -2.15 -23.12
N THR A 271 9.71 -2.04 -22.18
CA THR A 271 10.64 -3.13 -21.85
C THR A 271 9.95 -4.42 -21.37
N VAL A 272 8.77 -4.32 -20.74
CA VAL A 272 7.99 -5.50 -20.34
C VAL A 272 7.38 -6.17 -21.58
N ALA A 273 6.79 -5.38 -22.49
CA ALA A 273 6.25 -5.89 -23.74
C ALA A 273 7.35 -6.58 -24.59
N GLU A 274 8.52 -5.96 -24.74
CA GLU A 274 9.67 -6.55 -25.44
C GLU A 274 10.10 -7.90 -24.84
N ARG A 275 10.08 -8.03 -23.51
CA ARG A 275 10.43 -9.29 -22.83
C ARG A 275 9.41 -10.37 -23.12
N ILE A 276 8.11 -10.05 -23.08
CA ILE A 276 7.05 -11.00 -23.44
C ILE A 276 7.18 -11.43 -24.91
N GLU A 277 7.50 -10.50 -25.82
CA GLU A 277 7.73 -10.81 -27.23
C GLU A 277 8.93 -11.73 -27.45
N LYS A 278 10.02 -11.55 -26.68
CA LYS A 278 11.23 -12.38 -26.74
C LYS A 278 11.03 -13.80 -26.21
N LEU A 279 10.03 -14.05 -25.36
CA LEU A 279 9.79 -15.40 -24.86
C LEU A 279 9.52 -16.37 -26.02
N SER A 280 10.13 -17.55 -26.01
CA SER A 280 9.67 -18.68 -26.84
C SER A 280 8.21 -19.04 -26.50
N PRO A 281 7.44 -19.66 -27.41
CA PRO A 281 6.04 -20.01 -27.17
C PRO A 281 5.85 -20.78 -25.85
N CYS A 282 5.12 -20.17 -24.92
CA CYS A 282 4.79 -20.74 -23.61
C CYS A 282 3.40 -20.24 -23.16
N PRO A 283 2.82 -20.85 -22.11
CA PRO A 283 1.53 -20.43 -21.55
C PRO A 283 1.50 -18.96 -21.12
N LEU A 284 2.57 -18.43 -20.50
CA LEU A 284 2.64 -17.02 -20.10
C LEU A 284 2.53 -16.08 -21.30
N LYS A 285 3.32 -16.33 -22.36
CA LYS A 285 3.26 -15.53 -23.60
C LYS A 285 1.88 -15.58 -24.24
N SER A 286 1.26 -16.77 -24.25
CA SER A 286 -0.08 -16.97 -24.82
C SER A 286 -1.16 -16.24 -24.04
N ALA A 287 -1.04 -16.17 -22.71
CA ALA A 287 -1.98 -15.46 -21.85
C ALA A 287 -1.78 -13.93 -21.88
N GLN A 288 -0.64 -13.44 -22.37
CA GLN A 288 -0.28 -12.02 -22.46
C GLN A 288 -0.17 -11.57 -23.94
N GLN A 289 -1.00 -12.11 -24.84
CA GLN A 289 -0.94 -11.82 -26.29
C GLN A 289 -1.13 -10.34 -26.62
N GLU A 290 -1.93 -9.61 -25.83
CA GLU A 290 -2.16 -8.17 -25.98
C GLU A 290 -1.26 -7.34 -25.05
N CYS A 291 -0.05 -7.84 -24.76
CA CYS A 291 0.86 -7.21 -23.78
C CYS A 291 1.22 -5.76 -24.09
N ILE A 292 1.09 -5.26 -25.33
CA ILE A 292 1.27 -3.84 -25.64
C ILE A 292 0.12 -3.00 -25.05
N GLN A 293 -1.11 -3.53 -25.09
CA GLN A 293 -2.30 -2.84 -24.63
C GLN A 293 -2.37 -2.86 -23.10
N GLY A 294 -2.10 -4.00 -22.47
CA GLY A 294 -2.05 -4.13 -21.01
C GLY A 294 -1.37 -5.40 -20.53
N TYR A 295 -0.91 -5.39 -19.28
CA TYR A 295 -0.30 -6.54 -18.62
C TYR A 295 -1.26 -7.09 -17.57
N TYR A 296 -1.72 -8.33 -17.74
CA TYR A 296 -2.68 -8.96 -16.83
C TYR A 296 -2.02 -9.36 -15.50
N GLY A 297 -2.69 -9.06 -14.39
CA GLY A 297 -2.39 -9.60 -13.06
C GLY A 297 -2.71 -11.10 -12.96
N SER A 298 -2.30 -11.73 -11.86
CA SER A 298 -2.41 -13.17 -11.60
C SER A 298 -3.81 -13.75 -11.84
N GLY A 299 -4.86 -13.14 -11.30
CA GLY A 299 -6.24 -13.62 -11.50
C GLY A 299 -6.67 -13.66 -12.98
N HIS A 300 -6.37 -12.59 -13.73
CA HIS A 300 -6.72 -12.49 -15.16
C HIS A 300 -5.83 -13.37 -16.03
N LEU A 301 -4.53 -13.49 -15.70
CA LEU A 301 -3.63 -14.44 -16.33
C LEU A 301 -4.18 -15.87 -16.24
N VAL A 302 -4.59 -16.29 -15.04
CA VAL A 302 -5.18 -17.63 -14.83
C VAL A 302 -6.49 -17.77 -15.62
N ALA A 303 -7.31 -16.72 -15.71
CA ALA A 303 -8.52 -16.72 -16.53
C ALA A 303 -8.23 -16.96 -18.02
N GLN A 304 -7.23 -16.28 -18.58
CA GLN A 304 -6.84 -16.46 -19.98
C GLN A 304 -6.37 -17.90 -20.28
N ILE A 305 -5.55 -18.48 -19.39
CA ILE A 305 -5.08 -19.85 -19.55
C ILE A 305 -6.24 -20.84 -19.41
N SER A 306 -7.12 -20.64 -18.42
CA SER A 306 -8.33 -21.46 -18.20
C SER A 306 -9.25 -21.45 -19.42
N ALA A 307 -9.43 -20.29 -20.07
CA ALA A 307 -10.27 -20.15 -21.26
C ALA A 307 -9.80 -21.04 -22.42
N THR A 308 -8.48 -21.17 -22.62
CA THR A 308 -7.90 -22.08 -23.64
C THR A 308 -8.01 -23.57 -23.27
N ASN A 309 -8.39 -23.87 -22.03
CA ASN A 309 -8.42 -25.20 -21.44
C ASN A 309 -9.83 -25.64 -20.99
N ASN A 310 -10.88 -25.21 -21.71
CA ASN A 310 -12.28 -25.53 -21.42
C ASN A 310 -12.79 -25.03 -20.04
N ASN A 311 -12.27 -23.91 -19.54
CA ASN A 311 -12.70 -23.27 -18.30
C ASN A 311 -12.65 -24.21 -17.07
N LYS A 312 -11.59 -25.02 -16.96
CA LYS A 312 -11.40 -25.96 -15.83
C LYS A 312 -11.06 -25.28 -14.50
N VAL A 313 -10.75 -23.98 -14.51
CA VAL A 313 -10.31 -23.24 -13.31
C VAL A 313 -11.38 -22.25 -12.86
N ARG A 314 -11.77 -22.32 -11.58
CA ARG A 314 -12.53 -21.28 -10.88
C ARG A 314 -11.57 -20.32 -10.20
N ILE A 315 -11.83 -19.03 -10.29
CA ILE A 315 -10.89 -17.99 -9.87
C ILE A 315 -11.53 -17.13 -8.81
N TYR A 316 -10.90 -17.08 -7.65
CA TYR A 316 -11.31 -16.24 -6.53
C TYR A 316 -10.17 -15.29 -6.17
N SER A 317 -10.49 -14.01 -6.01
CA SER A 317 -9.50 -13.01 -5.68
C SER A 317 -9.99 -12.05 -4.58
N SER A 318 -9.04 -11.48 -3.85
CA SER A 318 -9.26 -10.46 -2.84
C SER A 318 -8.01 -9.59 -2.73
N ASP A 319 -8.16 -8.44 -2.09
CA ASP A 319 -7.04 -7.63 -1.63
C ASP A 319 -7.41 -6.97 -0.30
N LYS A 320 -6.38 -6.61 0.49
CA LYS A 320 -6.55 -5.79 1.70
C LYS A 320 -6.95 -4.36 1.34
N ASP A 321 -6.47 -3.88 0.20
CA ASP A 321 -6.88 -2.62 -0.40
C ASP A 321 -8.29 -2.77 -0.98
N THR A 322 -9.20 -1.91 -0.50
CA THR A 322 -10.62 -2.00 -0.88
C THR A 322 -10.86 -1.56 -2.32
N GLU A 323 -10.06 -0.64 -2.87
CA GLU A 323 -10.18 -0.22 -4.27
C GLU A 323 -9.72 -1.35 -5.19
N ALA A 324 -8.53 -1.91 -4.94
CA ALA A 324 -8.00 -3.05 -5.70
C ALA A 324 -8.97 -4.24 -5.69
N ARG A 325 -9.53 -4.57 -4.51
CA ARG A 325 -10.55 -5.62 -4.39
C ARG A 325 -11.81 -5.32 -5.21
N ASN A 326 -12.30 -4.08 -5.19
CA ASN A 326 -13.47 -3.70 -5.99
C ASN A 326 -13.17 -3.77 -7.48
N ASP A 327 -11.98 -3.36 -7.91
CA ASP A 327 -11.55 -3.46 -9.30
C ASP A 327 -11.58 -4.93 -9.76
N LEU A 328 -10.97 -5.85 -9.00
CA LEU A 328 -10.99 -7.30 -9.30
C LEU A 328 -12.41 -7.86 -9.44
N ILE A 329 -13.35 -7.42 -8.59
CA ILE A 329 -14.76 -7.85 -8.67
C ILE A 329 -15.44 -7.27 -9.91
N ASN A 330 -15.19 -5.99 -10.22
CA ASN A 330 -15.79 -5.29 -11.36
C ASN A 330 -15.35 -5.89 -12.71
N THR A 331 -14.19 -6.55 -12.76
CA THR A 331 -13.72 -7.26 -13.96
C THR A 331 -14.27 -8.68 -14.09
N GLY A 332 -15.07 -9.14 -13.11
CA GLY A 332 -15.76 -10.43 -13.14
C GLY A 332 -15.08 -11.56 -12.38
N LEU A 333 -14.01 -11.30 -11.62
CA LEU A 333 -13.44 -12.32 -10.73
C LEU A 333 -14.34 -12.53 -9.50
N GLU A 334 -14.47 -13.78 -9.04
CA GLU A 334 -15.27 -14.07 -7.85
C GLU A 334 -14.55 -13.59 -6.57
N PRO A 335 -15.23 -12.95 -5.60
CA PRO A 335 -14.61 -12.62 -4.33
C PRO A 335 -14.38 -13.88 -3.48
N ILE A 336 -13.27 -13.92 -2.73
CA ILE A 336 -13.04 -14.98 -1.74
C ILE A 336 -14.09 -14.89 -0.62
N SER A 337 -14.97 -15.89 -0.53
CA SER A 337 -16.10 -15.94 0.41
C SER A 337 -16.03 -17.13 1.39
N LEU A 338 -14.82 -17.63 1.64
CA LEU A 338 -14.59 -18.78 2.50
C LEU A 338 -14.82 -18.45 3.98
N THR A 339 -15.39 -19.41 4.72
CA THR A 339 -15.52 -19.29 6.18
C THR A 339 -14.14 -19.25 6.82
N GLY A 340 -13.87 -18.18 7.57
CA GLY A 340 -12.59 -17.95 8.25
C GLY A 340 -11.60 -17.08 7.48
N PHE A 341 -11.93 -16.67 6.25
CA PHE A 341 -11.10 -15.73 5.49
C PHE A 341 -11.33 -14.29 5.98
N ASP A 342 -10.24 -13.58 6.24
CA ASP A 342 -10.21 -12.17 6.61
C ASP A 342 -9.47 -11.39 5.51
N HIS A 343 -10.18 -10.53 4.79
CA HIS A 343 -9.58 -9.72 3.72
C HIS A 343 -8.48 -8.77 4.21
N SER A 344 -8.45 -8.45 5.51
CA SER A 344 -7.39 -7.64 6.11
C SER A 344 -6.12 -8.43 6.44
N ASP A 345 -6.20 -9.76 6.45
CA ASP A 345 -5.10 -10.70 6.64
C ASP A 345 -5.14 -11.79 5.56
N GLY A 346 -4.47 -11.55 4.43
CA GLY A 346 -4.43 -12.50 3.32
C GLY A 346 -3.91 -13.90 3.70
N TYR A 347 -3.12 -14.03 4.77
CA TYR A 347 -2.63 -15.33 5.25
C TYR A 347 -3.72 -16.19 5.92
N SER A 348 -4.85 -15.59 6.33
CA SER A 348 -6.02 -16.32 6.87
C SER A 348 -6.56 -17.38 5.91
N ILE A 349 -6.25 -17.29 4.60
CA ILE A 349 -6.57 -18.32 3.61
C ILE A 349 -5.99 -19.69 3.97
N LEU A 350 -4.85 -19.73 4.68
CA LEU A 350 -4.18 -20.97 5.07
C LEU A 350 -4.98 -21.74 6.15
N ASP A 351 -5.81 -21.03 6.91
CA ASP A 351 -6.66 -21.60 7.97
C ASP A 351 -8.08 -21.95 7.48
N CYS A 352 -8.46 -21.52 6.27
CA CYS A 352 -9.78 -21.79 5.69
C CYS A 352 -10.00 -23.28 5.36
N LYS A 353 -11.25 -23.72 5.27
CA LYS A 353 -11.61 -25.06 4.76
C LYS A 353 -11.99 -24.99 3.28
N PHE A 354 -11.65 -26.03 2.54
CA PHE A 354 -11.85 -26.12 1.09
C PHE A 354 -12.61 -27.40 0.76
N SER A 355 -13.14 -27.48 -0.46
CA SER A 355 -13.82 -28.68 -0.93
C SER A 355 -12.79 -29.80 -1.18
N ASP A 356 -13.11 -31.03 -0.78
CA ASP A 356 -12.29 -32.20 -1.10
C ASP A 356 -12.51 -32.70 -2.55
N ASN A 357 -13.49 -32.12 -3.27
CA ASN A 357 -13.91 -32.55 -4.60
C ASN A 357 -13.16 -31.86 -5.75
N GLU A 358 -12.27 -30.90 -5.47
CA GLU A 358 -11.49 -30.21 -6.48
C GLU A 358 -10.06 -29.97 -5.99
N ASP A 359 -9.12 -29.89 -6.91
CA ASP A 359 -7.78 -29.45 -6.58
C ASP A 359 -7.81 -27.94 -6.30
N THR A 360 -6.93 -27.46 -5.43
CA THR A 360 -6.88 -26.07 -5.01
C THR A 360 -5.46 -25.51 -5.17
N LEU A 361 -5.32 -24.30 -5.71
CA LEU A 361 -4.07 -23.54 -5.75
C LEU A 361 -4.24 -22.22 -4.99
N HIS A 362 -3.38 -21.96 -4.02
CA HIS A 362 -3.27 -20.64 -3.37
C HIS A 362 -2.05 -19.88 -3.90
N LEU A 363 -2.22 -18.62 -4.25
CA LEU A 363 -1.11 -17.69 -4.45
C LEU A 363 -0.92 -16.84 -3.19
N ILE A 364 0.18 -17.04 -2.48
CA ILE A 364 0.59 -16.18 -1.36
C ILE A 364 1.64 -15.22 -1.89
N ASP A 365 1.19 -14.03 -2.32
CA ASP A 365 2.01 -12.94 -2.86
C ASP A 365 1.94 -11.69 -1.96
N PRO A 366 2.48 -11.77 -0.72
CA PRO A 366 2.43 -10.66 0.19
C PRO A 366 3.50 -9.63 -0.20
N PHE A 367 3.02 -8.45 -0.57
CA PHE A 367 3.90 -7.39 -1.06
C PHE A 367 4.78 -6.79 0.07
N TYR A 368 6.12 -6.92 -0.06
CA TYR A 368 7.16 -6.51 0.91
C TYR A 368 6.95 -7.01 2.34
N ASP A 369 6.75 -8.31 2.50
CA ASP A 369 6.35 -8.88 3.78
C ASP A 369 7.25 -10.01 4.30
N LEU A 370 8.50 -10.08 3.83
CA LEU A 370 9.43 -11.14 4.21
C LEU A 370 9.59 -11.26 5.74
N ALA A 371 9.58 -10.13 6.46
CA ALA A 371 9.66 -10.12 7.92
C ALA A 371 8.48 -10.85 8.62
N ASN A 372 7.31 -10.88 7.99
CA ASN A 372 6.12 -11.56 8.51
C ASN A 372 6.01 -13.02 8.05
N ILE A 373 6.76 -13.43 7.02
CA ILE A 373 6.92 -14.84 6.63
C ILE A 373 7.85 -15.54 7.62
N ASN A 374 7.30 -15.83 8.79
CA ASN A 374 7.98 -16.53 9.87
C ASN A 374 7.74 -18.05 9.80
N LYS A 375 8.33 -18.78 10.74
CA LYS A 375 8.20 -20.23 10.86
C LYS A 375 6.73 -20.71 10.90
N SER A 376 5.85 -20.00 11.60
CA SER A 376 4.44 -20.36 11.73
C SER A 376 3.70 -20.31 10.40
N VAL A 377 3.95 -19.28 9.58
CA VAL A 377 3.37 -19.17 8.23
C VAL A 377 3.83 -20.33 7.34
N LEU A 378 5.14 -20.62 7.35
CA LEU A 378 5.69 -21.75 6.60
C LEU A 378 5.13 -23.10 7.07
N GLU A 379 5.03 -23.32 8.39
CA GLU A 379 4.41 -24.52 8.95
C GLU A 379 2.94 -24.66 8.50
N LYS A 380 2.18 -23.55 8.44
CA LYS A 380 0.82 -23.55 7.90
C LYS A 380 0.80 -23.92 6.41
N VAL A 381 1.70 -23.36 5.59
CA VAL A 381 1.82 -23.72 4.16
C VAL A 381 2.08 -25.21 4.00
N ILE A 382 3.10 -25.75 4.68
CA ILE A 382 3.48 -27.16 4.59
C ILE A 382 2.36 -28.07 5.10
N LYS A 383 1.76 -27.74 6.25
CA LYS A 383 0.61 -28.47 6.79
C LYS A 383 -0.55 -28.47 5.80
N LYS A 384 -0.83 -27.32 5.17
CA LYS A 384 -1.93 -27.18 4.21
C LYS A 384 -1.73 -28.10 3.01
N VAL A 385 -0.54 -28.06 2.41
CA VAL A 385 -0.16 -28.88 1.26
C VAL A 385 -0.16 -30.38 1.60
N ALA A 386 0.28 -30.75 2.81
CA ALA A 386 0.30 -32.14 3.24
C ALA A 386 -1.09 -32.71 3.56
N SER A 387 -2.07 -31.87 3.88
CA SER A 387 -3.37 -32.28 4.42
C SER A 387 -4.45 -32.59 3.40
N GLY A 388 -4.27 -32.26 2.12
CA GLY A 388 -5.31 -32.46 1.10
C GLY A 388 -4.85 -32.15 -0.33
N LYS A 389 -5.80 -31.93 -1.22
CA LYS A 389 -5.58 -31.54 -2.62
C LYS A 389 -5.25 -30.04 -2.79
N VAL A 390 -4.35 -29.52 -1.94
CA VAL A 390 -4.00 -28.10 -1.93
C VAL A 390 -2.53 -27.91 -2.34
N SER A 391 -2.31 -27.07 -3.34
CA SER A 391 -1.00 -26.56 -3.72
C SER A 391 -0.89 -25.09 -3.31
N VAL A 392 0.32 -24.64 -3.00
CA VAL A 392 0.58 -23.25 -2.58
C VAL A 392 1.76 -22.71 -3.35
N ALA A 393 1.57 -21.62 -4.08
CA ALA A 393 2.62 -20.80 -4.65
C ALA A 393 2.95 -19.66 -3.67
N LEU A 394 4.13 -19.66 -3.08
CA LEU A 394 4.62 -18.62 -2.18
C LEU A 394 5.61 -17.73 -2.92
N TYR A 395 5.25 -16.46 -3.13
CA TYR A 395 6.08 -15.45 -3.75
C TYR A 395 6.71 -14.53 -2.69
N ILE A 396 7.96 -14.15 -2.90
CA ILE A 396 8.76 -13.34 -1.98
C ILE A 396 9.57 -12.31 -2.76
N LEU A 397 9.40 -11.05 -2.38
CA LEU A 397 10.29 -9.95 -2.73
C LEU A 397 11.13 -9.56 -1.53
N TYR A 398 12.42 -9.36 -1.73
CA TYR A 398 13.31 -8.89 -0.66
C TYR A 398 14.46 -8.05 -1.20
N ALA A 399 14.87 -7.03 -0.45
CA ALA A 399 16.01 -6.17 -0.77
C ALA A 399 17.33 -6.73 -0.20
N ASP A 400 18.48 -6.22 -0.67
CA ASP A 400 19.79 -6.60 -0.11
C ASP A 400 19.90 -6.32 1.38
N SER A 401 19.24 -5.26 1.87
CA SER A 401 19.15 -4.94 3.31
C SER A 401 18.42 -6.00 4.13
N GLU A 402 17.72 -6.94 3.49
CA GLU A 402 16.93 -8.01 4.12
C GLU A 402 17.58 -9.39 3.97
N ILE A 403 18.83 -9.46 3.52
CA ILE A 403 19.51 -10.74 3.23
C ILE A 403 19.58 -11.69 4.43
N GLU A 404 19.63 -11.16 5.65
CA GLU A 404 19.60 -11.97 6.88
C GLU A 404 18.24 -12.65 7.11
N TYR A 405 17.14 -11.92 6.85
CA TYR A 405 15.79 -12.48 6.88
C TYR A 405 15.64 -13.55 5.80
N TRP A 406 16.16 -13.30 4.59
CA TRP A 406 16.16 -14.26 3.50
C TRP A 406 16.91 -15.55 3.87
N ASN A 407 18.11 -15.43 4.46
CA ASN A 407 18.90 -16.59 4.89
C ASN A 407 18.17 -17.40 5.98
N THR A 408 17.48 -16.71 6.89
CA THR A 408 16.65 -17.34 7.92
C THR A 408 15.47 -18.08 7.31
N PHE A 409 14.75 -17.42 6.39
CA PHE A 409 13.67 -18.02 5.60
C PHE A 409 14.13 -19.29 4.87
N LYS A 410 15.26 -19.21 4.15
CA LYS A 410 15.81 -20.35 3.41
C LYS A 410 16.13 -21.53 4.31
N LYS A 411 16.79 -21.31 5.45
CA LYS A 411 17.06 -22.38 6.43
C LYS A 411 15.78 -23.01 6.96
N MET A 412 14.75 -22.21 7.24
CA MET A 412 13.45 -22.73 7.70
C MET A 412 12.77 -23.55 6.60
N GLN A 413 12.72 -23.04 5.37
CA GLN A 413 12.15 -23.73 4.21
C GLN A 413 12.86 -25.07 3.95
N ASP A 414 14.19 -25.07 3.92
CA ASP A 414 14.98 -26.26 3.68
C ASP A 414 14.74 -27.29 4.80
N SER A 415 14.73 -26.87 6.07
CA SER A 415 14.42 -27.75 7.22
C SER A 415 13.01 -28.36 7.14
N LEU A 416 12.00 -27.59 6.73
CA LEU A 416 10.61 -28.06 6.69
C LEU A 416 10.34 -28.97 5.48
N THR A 417 11.03 -28.74 4.36
CA THR A 417 10.91 -29.57 3.14
C THR A 417 11.79 -30.83 3.20
N LEU A 418 12.92 -30.80 3.94
CA LEU A 418 13.78 -31.97 4.18
C LEU A 418 13.08 -33.12 4.90
N ALA A 419 12.05 -32.84 5.69
CA ALA A 419 11.22 -33.86 6.34
C ALA A 419 10.40 -34.75 5.37
N GLY A 420 10.57 -34.59 4.04
CA GLY A 420 9.98 -35.48 3.03
C GLY A 420 8.46 -35.33 2.89
N SER A 421 7.91 -34.18 3.28
CA SER A 421 6.46 -34.00 3.38
C SER A 421 5.81 -33.43 2.12
N VAL A 422 6.58 -32.77 1.24
CA VAL A 422 6.04 -32.04 0.08
C VAL A 422 6.99 -32.02 -1.13
N ASN A 423 6.40 -32.03 -2.33
CA ASN A 423 7.10 -31.75 -3.58
C ASN A 423 7.16 -30.24 -3.80
N TYR A 424 8.21 -29.73 -4.43
CA TYR A 424 8.24 -28.33 -4.83
C TYR A 424 9.11 -28.04 -6.05
N VAL A 425 8.77 -26.95 -6.71
CA VAL A 425 9.55 -26.31 -7.76
C VAL A 425 9.64 -24.82 -7.48
N SER A 426 10.79 -24.20 -7.74
CA SER A 426 11.03 -22.81 -7.42
C SER A 426 11.89 -22.10 -8.46
N LEU A 427 11.64 -20.80 -8.61
CA LEU A 427 12.39 -19.88 -9.47
C LEU A 427 12.93 -18.73 -8.63
N LYS A 428 14.15 -18.28 -8.93
CA LYS A 428 14.77 -17.12 -8.29
C LYS A 428 15.40 -16.20 -9.32
N CYS A 429 15.05 -14.91 -9.26
CA CYS A 429 15.72 -13.84 -9.97
C CYS A 429 16.45 -12.95 -8.96
N LYS A 430 17.70 -12.59 -9.24
CA LYS A 430 18.39 -11.55 -8.48
C LYS A 430 17.91 -10.16 -8.92
N VAL A 431 18.27 -9.14 -8.14
CA VAL A 431 18.18 -7.73 -8.56
C VAL A 431 18.79 -7.55 -9.96
N ILE A 432 18.12 -6.73 -10.79
CA ILE A 432 18.60 -6.35 -12.12
C ILE A 432 19.17 -4.94 -12.03
N ASP A 433 20.50 -4.86 -11.99
CA ASP A 433 21.21 -3.60 -11.89
C ASP A 433 20.86 -2.67 -13.06
N ASN A 434 20.68 -1.38 -12.77
CA ASN A 434 20.38 -0.34 -13.75
C ASN A 434 19.07 -0.53 -14.54
N SER A 435 18.16 -1.38 -14.07
CA SER A 435 16.83 -1.48 -14.69
C SER A 435 16.06 -0.16 -14.55
N THR A 436 15.44 0.28 -15.64
CA THR A 436 14.52 1.42 -15.70
C THR A 436 13.12 1.08 -15.19
N ILE A 437 12.82 -0.22 -15.03
CA ILE A 437 11.54 -0.71 -14.53
C ILE A 437 11.53 -0.61 -13.01
N ASN A 438 10.50 0.04 -12.46
CA ASN A 438 10.36 0.20 -11.02
C ASN A 438 10.26 -1.18 -10.33
N GLY A 439 11.11 -1.39 -9.32
CA GLY A 439 11.19 -2.61 -8.50
C GLY A 439 12.38 -3.51 -8.85
N GLU A 440 12.79 -3.59 -10.11
CA GLU A 440 13.79 -4.60 -10.52
C GLU A 440 15.20 -4.32 -9.99
N SER A 441 15.58 -3.05 -9.90
CA SER A 441 16.88 -2.61 -9.37
C SER A 441 16.95 -2.61 -7.85
N LYS A 442 15.87 -2.99 -7.16
CA LYS A 442 15.78 -2.93 -5.70
C LYS A 442 15.55 -4.28 -5.05
N TYR A 443 14.92 -5.22 -5.75
CA TYR A 443 14.43 -6.45 -5.13
C TYR A 443 14.89 -7.70 -5.85
N HIS A 444 15.31 -8.68 -5.06
CA HIS A 444 15.36 -10.07 -5.48
C HIS A 444 13.94 -10.63 -5.48
N SER A 445 13.66 -11.51 -6.43
CA SER A 445 12.36 -12.16 -6.56
C SER A 445 12.53 -13.67 -6.42
N TYR A 446 11.66 -14.29 -5.63
CA TYR A 446 11.63 -15.73 -5.41
C TYR A 446 10.21 -16.24 -5.42
N ILE A 447 9.97 -17.37 -6.10
CA ILE A 447 8.70 -18.09 -6.00
C ILE A 447 8.95 -19.57 -5.78
N SER A 448 8.16 -20.17 -4.90
CA SER A 448 8.13 -21.62 -4.69
C SER A 448 6.70 -22.13 -4.78
N LEU A 449 6.47 -23.09 -5.68
CA LEU A 449 5.23 -23.85 -5.78
C LEU A 449 5.41 -25.16 -5.02
N TYR A 450 4.69 -25.30 -3.92
CA TYR A 450 4.56 -26.55 -3.16
C TYR A 450 3.33 -27.30 -3.65
N THR A 451 3.50 -28.56 -4.04
CA THR A 451 2.41 -29.37 -4.59
C THR A 451 2.05 -30.52 -3.66
N HIS A 452 0.76 -30.88 -3.65
CA HIS A 452 0.28 -32.00 -2.84
C HIS A 452 0.72 -33.34 -3.42
N LYS A 453 0.85 -34.35 -2.55
CA LYS A 453 1.34 -35.70 -2.90
C LYS A 453 0.46 -36.48 -3.88
N HIS A 454 -0.81 -36.09 -4.07
CA HIS A 454 -1.73 -36.80 -4.97
C HIS A 454 -1.44 -36.60 -6.46
N TYR A 455 -0.58 -35.65 -6.86
CA TYR A 455 -0.13 -35.60 -8.24
C TYR A 455 0.78 -36.79 -8.54
N GLN A 456 0.49 -37.50 -9.64
CA GLN A 456 1.27 -38.67 -10.05
C GLN A 456 2.72 -38.28 -10.35
N GLU A 457 3.67 -39.13 -9.94
CA GLU A 457 5.12 -38.89 -10.12
C GLU A 457 5.47 -38.56 -11.57
N GLN A 458 4.90 -39.30 -12.53
CA GLN A 458 5.13 -39.08 -13.96
C GLN A 458 4.62 -37.71 -14.43
N GLY A 459 3.50 -37.23 -13.89
CA GLY A 459 2.96 -35.91 -14.22
C GLY A 459 3.82 -34.78 -13.66
N LEU A 460 4.33 -34.92 -12.43
CA LEU A 460 5.19 -33.90 -11.81
C LEU A 460 6.52 -33.73 -12.55
N ALA A 461 7.07 -34.81 -13.11
CA ALA A 461 8.27 -34.72 -13.95
C ALA A 461 8.05 -33.84 -15.19
N GLU A 462 6.87 -33.93 -15.84
CA GLU A 462 6.52 -33.05 -16.97
C GLU A 462 6.46 -31.58 -16.54
N LEU A 463 5.82 -31.29 -15.41
CA LEU A 463 5.75 -29.92 -14.87
C LEU A 463 7.14 -29.38 -14.57
N HIS A 464 8.00 -30.17 -13.94
CA HIS A 464 9.36 -29.76 -13.59
C HIS A 464 10.18 -29.42 -14.83
N GLN A 465 10.11 -30.25 -15.88
CA GLN A 465 10.76 -29.97 -17.15
C GLN A 465 10.23 -28.68 -17.78
N ALA A 466 8.91 -28.49 -17.84
CA ALA A 466 8.31 -27.28 -18.41
C ALA A 466 8.76 -26.00 -17.68
N VAL A 467 8.85 -26.04 -16.35
CA VAL A 467 9.32 -24.91 -15.54
C VAL A 467 10.82 -24.66 -15.71
N GLU A 468 11.63 -25.71 -15.87
CA GLU A 468 13.06 -25.60 -16.18
C GLU A 468 13.28 -24.93 -17.54
N ASP A 469 12.59 -25.42 -18.58
CA ASP A 469 12.64 -24.86 -19.93
C ASP A 469 12.19 -23.38 -19.93
N PHE A 470 11.10 -23.08 -19.21
CA PHE A 470 10.64 -21.71 -19.00
C PHE A 470 11.70 -20.83 -18.33
N SER A 471 12.44 -21.34 -17.33
CA SER A 471 13.48 -20.58 -16.64
C SER A 471 14.66 -20.21 -17.56
N ILE A 472 15.02 -21.10 -18.49
CA ILE A 472 16.06 -20.87 -19.49
C ILE A 472 15.60 -19.79 -20.47
N ASN A 473 14.40 -19.94 -21.02
CA ASN A 473 13.78 -18.97 -21.93
C ASN A 473 13.64 -17.58 -21.27
N LEU A 474 13.19 -17.54 -20.02
CA LEU A 474 13.02 -16.29 -19.29
C LEU A 474 14.37 -15.61 -18.99
N THR A 475 15.43 -16.39 -18.74
CA THR A 475 16.80 -15.88 -18.58
C THR A 475 17.25 -15.10 -19.82
N GLU A 476 16.99 -15.66 -21.01
CA GLU A 476 17.30 -15.00 -22.28
C GLU A 476 16.45 -13.72 -22.47
N ALA A 477 15.14 -13.80 -22.23
CA ALA A 477 14.24 -12.67 -22.40
C ALA A 477 14.58 -11.48 -21.47
N ILE A 478 14.86 -11.75 -20.19
CA ILE A 478 15.15 -10.72 -19.18
C ILE A 478 16.60 -10.22 -19.27
N GLY A 479 17.55 -11.07 -19.69
CA GLY A 479 18.98 -10.79 -19.62
C GLY A 479 19.55 -10.92 -18.19
N CYS A 480 18.85 -11.63 -17.30
CA CYS A 480 19.29 -11.92 -15.93
C CYS A 480 19.09 -13.41 -15.64
N GLN A 481 20.06 -14.03 -14.96
CA GLN A 481 20.00 -15.46 -14.64
C GLN A 481 18.82 -15.79 -13.72
N ILE A 482 17.88 -16.60 -14.24
CA ILE A 482 16.80 -17.21 -13.45
C ILE A 482 17.27 -18.57 -12.96
N LYS A 483 17.39 -18.72 -11.64
CA LYS A 483 17.77 -20.00 -11.03
C LYS A 483 16.54 -20.87 -10.82
N TYR A 484 16.55 -22.06 -11.41
CA TYR A 484 15.60 -23.13 -11.16
C TYR A 484 16.10 -24.05 -10.05
N HIS A 485 15.18 -24.47 -9.17
CA HIS A 485 15.44 -25.51 -8.17
C HIS A 485 14.16 -26.31 -7.95
N SER A 486 14.26 -27.64 -7.91
CA SER A 486 13.13 -28.51 -7.65
C SER A 486 13.47 -29.70 -6.76
N ARG A 487 12.44 -30.35 -6.23
CA ARG A 487 12.52 -31.59 -5.47
C ARG A 487 11.27 -32.42 -5.67
N ILE A 488 11.46 -33.66 -6.11
CA ILE A 488 10.42 -34.69 -6.17
C ILE A 488 10.74 -35.71 -5.08
N ASN A 489 9.79 -35.98 -4.21
CA ASN A 489 9.90 -37.04 -3.23
C ASN A 489 9.50 -38.35 -3.88
N THR A 490 10.48 -39.13 -4.34
CA THR A 490 10.25 -40.50 -4.81
C THR A 490 10.21 -41.43 -3.60
N GLU A 491 9.12 -42.18 -3.40
CA GLU A 491 9.00 -43.15 -2.28
C GLU A 491 10.13 -44.20 -2.27
N LEU A 492 10.87 -44.34 -3.37
CA LEU A 492 12.00 -45.24 -3.55
C LEU A 492 13.36 -44.74 -3.00
N GLY A 493 13.44 -43.51 -2.47
CA GLY A 493 14.71 -42.85 -2.10
C GLY A 493 15.34 -43.24 -0.75
N LEU A 494 14.78 -44.20 0.01
CA LEU A 494 15.41 -44.71 1.24
C LEU A 494 16.48 -45.79 1.00
N GLN A 495 16.80 -46.11 -0.25
CA GLN A 495 17.99 -46.88 -0.60
C GLN A 495 18.97 -46.03 -1.43
N GLN A 496 20.02 -45.57 -0.73
CA GLN A 496 21.33 -45.15 -1.26
C GLN A 496 21.41 -43.80 -2.02
N ASN A 497 22.13 -42.85 -1.41
CA ASN A 497 23.49 -42.48 -1.85
C ASN A 497 24.17 -41.69 -0.73
N GLY A 498 25.02 -42.39 0.02
CA GLY A 498 26.10 -41.75 0.75
C GLY A 498 27.32 -41.74 -0.15
N GLU A 499 27.65 -40.55 -0.67
CA GLU A 499 29.02 -40.11 -0.95
C GLU A 499 29.12 -38.62 -0.59
#